data_AF-A0A7V0W0Y9-F1
#
_entry.id   AF-A0A7V0W0Y9-F1
#
_cell.length_a   1.000
_cell.length_b   1.000
_cell.length_c   1.000
_cell.angle_alpha   90.00
_cell.angle_beta   90.00
_cell.angle_gamma   90.00
#
_symmetry.space_group_name_H-M   'P 1'
#
loop_
_entity.id
_entity.type
_entity.pdbx_description
1 polymer ?
#
loop_
_entity_poly.entity_id
_entity_poly.type
_entity_poly.pdbx_seq_one_letter_code
_entity_poly.pdbx_strand_id
1 'polypeptide(L)'
;MRAHVFITDSNTFPVVRDNGFWGVGVRGIPHTLEDAIRENLSNSRKPYLGMIGDILGTRIGDIVFLYERQIGFHGIYKILSEPFFDPTPIGCVGETWPIRVEIGCVNYFPQPVPENYLFSTKEYESKFWSWFYRKIQGARGIITINPEAAQALVELLVKMNGNAINKPPQIQSYPSKNKVKITLPLDRDGKVYLEDILRAWLIANIDDAMRDDLREMFGPVEDLEWFANNVPYHVTRKNIDILCYHKSVRYTGFPLRYKFSVVELKRDTADSNDVSQLIGYSKWVAGRLAGSEIETVQPILVAFDFNKRAKVKAKNSDFSERGIKFVRYEVKNGDILFSVVEV
;
A
#
# COMPACT_ATOMS: atom_id res chain seq x y z
N MET A 1 12.08 1.98 -7.49
CA MET A 1 11.38 3.28 -7.35
C MET A 1 10.02 2.99 -6.76
N ARG A 2 9.79 3.37 -5.50
CA ARG A 2 8.48 3.25 -4.86
C ARG A 2 7.68 4.51 -5.16
N ALA A 3 6.42 4.32 -5.55
CA ALA A 3 5.58 5.43 -5.93
C ALA A 3 4.12 5.22 -5.56
N HIS A 4 3.45 6.33 -5.30
CA HIS A 4 2.04 6.38 -4.93
C HIS A 4 1.29 7.35 -5.84
N VAL A 5 0.02 7.06 -6.08
CA VAL A 5 -0.91 8.03 -6.64
C VAL A 5 -1.84 8.49 -5.53
N PHE A 6 -1.84 9.80 -5.30
CA PHE A 6 -2.70 10.47 -4.35
C PHE A 6 -3.84 11.15 -5.09
N ILE A 7 -5.06 10.85 -4.67
CA ILE A 7 -6.25 11.25 -5.41
C ILE A 7 -6.79 12.57 -4.88
N THR A 8 -7.08 13.47 -5.79
CA THR A 8 -7.65 14.80 -5.55
C THR A 8 -8.84 15.03 -6.48
N ASP A 9 -9.51 16.15 -6.30
CA ASP A 9 -10.48 16.72 -7.22
C ASP A 9 -10.08 18.17 -7.54
N SER A 10 -10.88 18.85 -8.36
CA SER A 10 -10.62 20.23 -8.78
C SER A 10 -10.57 21.24 -7.63
N ASN A 11 -11.18 20.93 -6.49
CA ASN A 11 -11.17 21.80 -5.31
C ASN A 11 -9.94 21.53 -4.45
N THR A 12 -9.65 20.26 -4.20
CA THR A 12 -8.59 19.82 -3.29
C THR A 12 -7.22 19.89 -3.95
N PHE A 13 -7.11 19.67 -5.26
CA PHE A 13 -5.83 19.66 -5.98
C PHE A 13 -4.99 20.93 -5.78
N PRO A 14 -5.52 22.16 -6.01
CA PRO A 14 -4.74 23.37 -5.78
C PRO A 14 -4.29 23.50 -4.32
N VAL A 15 -5.16 23.14 -3.37
CA VAL A 15 -4.89 23.26 -1.93
C VAL A 15 -3.76 22.32 -1.50
N VAL A 16 -3.83 21.04 -1.86
CA VAL A 16 -2.80 20.06 -1.50
C VAL A 16 -1.46 20.38 -2.16
N ARG A 17 -1.51 20.80 -3.44
CA ARG A 17 -0.34 21.20 -4.21
C ARG A 17 0.35 22.41 -3.57
N ASP A 18 -0.41 23.48 -3.31
CA ASP A 18 0.16 24.77 -2.90
C ASP A 18 0.59 24.78 -1.42
N ASN A 19 0.12 23.83 -0.62
CA ASN A 19 0.44 23.73 0.81
C ASN A 19 1.28 22.50 1.17
N GLY A 20 1.84 21.77 0.18
CA GLY A 20 2.85 20.75 0.42
C GLY A 20 2.41 19.55 1.28
N PHE A 21 1.16 19.10 1.14
CA PHE A 21 0.66 17.93 1.85
C PHE A 21 -0.38 17.18 1.04
N TRP A 22 -0.76 15.99 1.48
CA TRP A 22 -1.98 15.32 1.04
C TRP A 22 -2.66 14.67 2.25
N GLY A 23 -3.99 14.54 2.21
CA GLY A 23 -4.78 13.99 3.30
C GLY A 23 -5.85 13.02 2.83
N VAL A 24 -6.15 12.04 3.67
CA VAL A 24 -7.25 11.09 3.52
C VAL A 24 -8.23 11.21 4.68
N GLY A 25 -9.50 10.97 4.39
CA GLY A 25 -10.56 10.91 5.37
C GLY A 25 -11.92 10.83 4.71
N VAL A 26 -12.97 10.84 5.54
CA VAL A 26 -14.36 10.78 5.10
C VAL A 26 -15.19 11.71 5.96
N ARG A 27 -16.33 12.16 5.44
CA ARG A 27 -17.23 13.06 6.17
C ARG A 27 -17.63 12.44 7.51
N GLY A 28 -17.50 13.21 8.58
CA GLY A 28 -17.82 12.77 9.94
C GLY A 28 -16.72 11.96 10.62
N ILE A 29 -15.50 11.89 10.06
CA ILE A 29 -14.34 11.41 10.81
C ILE A 29 -14.12 12.30 12.04
N PRO A 30 -13.84 11.73 13.22
CA PRO A 30 -13.57 12.52 14.42
C PRO A 30 -12.34 13.42 14.29
N HIS A 31 -12.26 14.44 15.14
CA HIS A 31 -11.19 15.45 15.09
C HIS A 31 -9.96 15.05 15.92
N THR A 32 -9.98 13.89 16.58
CA THR A 32 -8.82 13.32 17.27
C THR A 32 -8.56 11.90 16.77
N LEU A 33 -7.31 11.46 16.85
CA LEU A 33 -6.93 10.10 16.46
C LEU A 33 -7.58 9.06 17.38
N GLU A 34 -7.61 9.33 18.67
CA GLU A 34 -8.19 8.44 19.69
C GLU A 34 -9.69 8.22 19.45
N ASP A 35 -10.42 9.29 19.10
CA ASP A 35 -11.84 9.19 18.76
C ASP A 35 -12.07 8.42 17.47
N ALA A 36 -11.25 8.67 16.45
CA ALA A 36 -11.33 7.92 15.19
C ALA A 36 -11.07 6.43 15.41
N ILE A 37 -10.05 6.06 16.20
CA ILE A 37 -9.77 4.67 16.55
C ILE A 37 -10.96 4.08 17.32
N ARG A 38 -11.42 4.75 18.38
CA ARG A 38 -12.54 4.28 19.21
C ARG A 38 -13.82 4.07 18.41
N GLU A 39 -14.16 4.98 17.51
CA GLU A 39 -15.33 4.84 16.64
C GLU A 39 -15.16 3.69 15.64
N ASN A 40 -13.96 3.47 15.09
CA ASN A 40 -13.73 2.34 14.19
C ASN A 40 -13.77 1.00 14.92
N LEU A 41 -13.35 0.96 16.19
CA LEU A 41 -13.44 -0.25 17.02
C LEU A 41 -14.89 -0.56 17.41
N SER A 42 -15.72 0.46 17.65
CA SER A 42 -17.16 0.26 17.93
C SER A 42 -17.96 -0.09 16.68
N ASN A 43 -17.52 0.36 15.51
CA ASN A 43 -18.12 0.01 14.22
C ASN A 43 -17.05 -0.30 13.18
N SER A 44 -16.75 -1.60 13.01
CA SER A 44 -15.74 -2.09 12.07
C SER A 44 -16.02 -1.80 10.59
N ARG A 45 -17.23 -1.31 10.24
CA ARG A 45 -17.55 -0.87 8.87
C ARG A 45 -17.01 0.53 8.57
N LYS A 46 -16.57 1.28 9.59
CA LYS A 46 -15.91 2.57 9.38
C LYS A 46 -14.55 2.35 8.71
N PRO A 47 -14.15 3.22 7.77
CA PRO A 47 -12.96 2.99 6.94
C PRO A 47 -11.66 3.53 7.56
N TYR A 48 -11.68 4.09 8.77
CA TYR A 48 -10.59 4.88 9.33
C TYR A 48 -9.29 4.08 9.47
N LEU A 49 -9.36 2.86 10.04
CA LEU A 49 -8.19 1.99 10.18
C LEU A 49 -7.67 1.50 8.82
N GLY A 50 -8.57 1.25 7.86
CA GLY A 50 -8.20 0.96 6.48
C GLY A 50 -7.43 2.12 5.82
N MET A 51 -7.87 3.36 6.02
CA MET A 51 -7.20 4.57 5.52
C MET A 51 -5.86 4.83 6.21
N ILE A 52 -5.79 4.58 7.52
CA ILE A 52 -4.53 4.61 8.29
C ILE A 52 -3.53 3.59 7.73
N GLY A 53 -3.98 2.35 7.47
CA GLY A 53 -3.13 1.32 6.88
C GLY A 53 -2.57 1.72 5.52
N ASP A 54 -3.38 2.32 4.65
CA ASP A 54 -2.93 2.76 3.33
C ASP A 54 -1.83 3.84 3.43
N ILE A 55 -2.01 4.86 4.29
CA ILE A 55 -1.02 5.94 4.40
C ILE A 55 0.25 5.48 5.13
N LEU A 56 0.14 4.58 6.11
CA LEU A 56 1.29 3.99 6.81
C LEU A 56 2.17 3.12 5.88
N GLY A 57 1.65 2.73 4.70
CA GLY A 57 2.44 2.08 3.65
C GLY A 57 3.43 3.00 2.92
N THR A 58 3.40 4.29 3.20
CA THR A 58 4.31 5.28 2.59
C THR A 58 5.64 5.41 3.34
N ARG A 59 6.71 5.83 2.65
CA ARG A 59 8.00 6.18 3.26
C ARG A 59 8.47 7.56 2.81
N ILE A 60 9.24 8.23 3.67
CA ILE A 60 9.96 9.45 3.31
C ILE A 60 10.82 9.17 2.06
N GLY A 61 10.71 10.03 1.06
CA GLY A 61 11.40 9.89 -0.22
C GLY A 61 10.68 9.08 -1.29
N ASP A 62 9.58 8.38 -0.97
CA ASP A 62 8.72 7.76 -1.98
C ASP A 62 8.22 8.82 -2.97
N ILE A 63 8.07 8.42 -4.24
CA ILE A 63 7.53 9.29 -5.29
C ILE A 63 6.01 9.38 -5.16
N VAL A 64 5.44 10.55 -5.46
CA VAL A 64 4.01 10.78 -5.48
C VAL A 64 3.60 11.44 -6.79
N PHE A 65 2.53 10.95 -7.38
CA PHE A 65 1.78 11.60 -8.46
C PHE A 65 0.43 12.07 -7.90
N LEU A 66 0.04 13.30 -8.18
CA LEU A 66 -1.29 13.79 -7.81
C LEU A 66 -2.26 13.50 -8.95
N TYR A 67 -3.29 12.70 -8.73
CA TYR A 67 -4.34 12.47 -9.72
C TYR A 67 -5.55 13.36 -9.44
N GLU A 68 -5.76 14.36 -10.29
CA GLU A 68 -6.95 15.18 -10.28
C GLU A 68 -8.06 14.47 -11.07
N ARG A 69 -9.15 14.13 -10.37
CA ARG A 69 -10.29 13.40 -10.95
C ARG A 69 -10.78 14.07 -12.23
N GLN A 70 -10.96 13.27 -13.27
CA GLN A 70 -11.43 13.68 -14.60
C GLN A 70 -10.47 14.58 -15.39
N ILE A 71 -9.30 14.92 -14.82
CA ILE A 71 -8.29 15.76 -15.45
C ILE A 71 -7.05 14.92 -15.80
N GLY A 72 -6.36 14.35 -14.80
CA GLY A 72 -5.19 13.52 -15.06
C GLY A 72 -4.17 13.47 -13.93
N PHE A 73 -2.99 12.95 -14.23
CA PHE A 73 -1.87 12.81 -13.30
C PHE A 73 -0.93 14.00 -13.42
N HIS A 74 -0.64 14.66 -12.31
CA HIS A 74 0.16 15.87 -12.22
C HIS A 74 1.46 15.62 -11.49
N GLY A 75 2.53 16.19 -12.07
CA GLY A 75 3.80 16.43 -11.40
C GLY A 75 4.52 15.18 -10.89
N ILE A 76 5.70 15.41 -10.34
CA ILE A 76 6.43 14.41 -9.55
C ILE A 76 6.72 15.06 -8.20
N TYR A 77 6.22 14.43 -7.16
CA TYR A 77 6.39 14.86 -5.78
C TYR A 77 7.17 13.79 -5.00
N LYS A 78 7.63 14.14 -3.80
CA LYS A 78 8.24 13.22 -2.84
C LYS A 78 7.61 13.37 -1.48
N ILE A 79 7.55 12.27 -0.74
CA ILE A 79 7.05 12.27 0.64
C ILE A 79 8.07 12.92 1.59
N LEU A 80 7.59 13.94 2.30
CA LEU A 80 8.22 14.85 3.26
C LEU A 80 8.48 14.27 4.65
N SER A 81 7.50 13.51 5.12
CA SER A 81 7.33 13.19 6.54
C SER A 81 6.82 11.78 6.72
N GLU A 82 6.89 11.29 7.96
CA GLU A 82 6.01 10.20 8.39
C GLU A 82 4.53 10.66 8.32
N PRO A 83 3.57 9.75 8.11
CA PRO A 83 2.15 10.06 8.24
C PRO A 83 1.77 10.53 9.65
N PHE A 84 0.85 11.49 9.73
CA PHE A 84 0.38 12.08 10.97
C PHE A 84 -1.12 12.38 10.92
N PHE A 85 -1.71 12.60 12.08
CA PHE A 85 -3.08 13.06 12.24
C PHE A 85 -3.09 14.56 12.56
N ASP A 86 -3.79 15.36 11.77
CA ASP A 86 -3.96 16.79 11.99
C ASP A 86 -5.30 17.26 11.37
N PRO A 87 -6.30 17.64 12.18
CA PRO A 87 -7.58 18.13 11.69
C PRO A 87 -7.56 19.60 11.26
N THR A 88 -6.46 20.34 11.46
CA THR A 88 -6.39 21.80 11.23
C THR A 88 -6.87 22.15 9.81
N PRO A 89 -7.89 23.02 9.65
CA PRO A 89 -8.41 23.38 8.34
C PRO A 89 -7.36 24.07 7.46
N ILE A 90 -7.18 23.57 6.24
CA ILE A 90 -6.35 24.20 5.20
C ILE A 90 -7.18 24.23 3.91
N GLY A 91 -7.59 25.43 3.49
CA GLY A 91 -8.48 25.61 2.34
C GLY A 91 -9.74 24.72 2.44
N CYS A 92 -10.07 24.03 1.35
CA CYS A 92 -11.19 23.11 1.29
C CYS A 92 -10.90 21.72 1.89
N VAL A 93 -9.63 21.40 2.17
CA VAL A 93 -9.21 20.10 2.75
C VAL A 93 -9.53 20.01 4.26
N GLY A 94 -10.01 21.10 4.88
CA GLY A 94 -10.80 21.12 6.12
C GLY A 94 -10.43 20.11 7.23
N GLU A 95 -11.43 19.74 8.02
CA GLU A 95 -11.30 18.73 9.09
C GLU A 95 -11.63 17.32 8.57
N THR A 96 -12.13 17.20 7.33
CA THR A 96 -12.60 15.93 6.75
C THR A 96 -11.47 15.00 6.31
N TRP A 97 -10.25 15.51 6.12
CA TRP A 97 -9.08 14.74 5.70
C TRP A 97 -7.91 14.90 6.70
N PRO A 98 -8.06 14.40 7.94
CA PRO A 98 -7.10 14.65 9.01
C PRO A 98 -5.90 13.69 8.97
N ILE A 99 -5.99 12.57 8.26
CA ILE A 99 -4.89 11.61 8.14
C ILE A 99 -3.99 12.08 7.00
N ARG A 100 -2.84 12.68 7.31
CA ARG A 100 -2.05 13.48 6.38
C ARG A 100 -0.60 13.00 6.26
N VAL A 101 0.04 13.41 5.18
CA VAL A 101 1.48 13.28 4.95
C VAL A 101 1.97 14.52 4.19
N GLU A 102 3.19 14.98 4.50
CA GLU A 102 3.79 16.07 3.74
C GLU A 102 4.32 15.59 2.40
N ILE A 103 4.24 16.45 1.39
CA ILE A 103 4.81 16.21 0.06
C ILE A 103 5.54 17.45 -0.45
N GLY A 104 6.64 17.23 -1.17
CA GLY A 104 7.39 18.27 -1.85
C GLY A 104 7.36 18.10 -3.36
N CYS A 105 7.09 19.16 -4.12
CA CYS A 105 7.20 19.14 -5.58
C CYS A 105 8.66 19.03 -6.01
N VAL A 106 9.00 17.98 -6.75
CA VAL A 106 10.34 17.74 -7.31
C VAL A 106 10.41 18.24 -8.75
N ASN A 107 9.42 17.85 -9.57
CA ASN A 107 9.30 18.28 -10.95
C ASN A 107 7.87 18.71 -11.21
N TYR A 108 7.70 19.96 -11.62
CA TYR A 108 6.41 20.50 -11.99
C TYR A 108 6.21 20.39 -13.51
N PHE A 109 5.07 19.81 -13.89
CA PHE A 109 4.64 19.64 -15.27
C PHE A 109 3.30 20.37 -15.45
N PRO A 110 3.22 21.40 -16.31
CA PRO A 110 2.00 22.20 -16.49
C PRO A 110 0.82 21.38 -17.02
N GLN A 111 1.07 20.46 -17.95
CA GLN A 111 0.03 19.60 -18.51
C GLN A 111 0.02 18.25 -17.77
N PRO A 112 -1.13 17.83 -17.21
CA PRO A 112 -1.27 16.51 -16.63
C PRO A 112 -1.32 15.43 -17.71
N VAL A 113 -0.98 14.20 -17.33
CA VAL A 113 -1.23 13.02 -18.17
C VAL A 113 -2.70 12.63 -18.07
N PRO A 114 -3.50 12.69 -19.16
CA PRO A 114 -4.88 12.25 -19.14
C PRO A 114 -5.00 10.75 -18.86
N GLU A 115 -6.07 10.33 -18.18
CA GLU A 115 -6.24 8.92 -17.78
C GLU A 115 -6.28 7.96 -18.98
N ASN A 116 -6.84 8.37 -20.12
CA ASN A 116 -6.90 7.53 -21.32
C ASN A 116 -5.51 7.18 -21.88
N TYR A 117 -4.47 7.95 -21.55
CA TYR A 117 -3.12 7.67 -22.02
C TYR A 117 -2.51 6.42 -21.36
N LEU A 118 -2.93 6.10 -20.12
CA LEU A 118 -2.51 4.89 -19.41
C LEU A 118 -3.00 3.60 -20.10
N PHE A 119 -4.00 3.71 -20.97
CA PHE A 119 -4.61 2.59 -21.69
C PHE A 119 -4.52 2.75 -23.22
N SER A 120 -3.65 3.65 -23.69
CA SER A 120 -3.49 3.94 -25.11
C SER A 120 -2.76 2.83 -25.88
N THR A 121 -2.01 1.98 -25.19
CA THR A 121 -1.27 0.85 -25.76
C THR A 121 -1.36 -0.38 -24.87
N LYS A 122 -1.15 -1.57 -25.45
CA LYS A 122 -1.08 -2.84 -24.70
C LYS A 122 0.01 -2.82 -23.62
N GLU A 123 1.11 -2.13 -23.89
CA GLU A 123 2.23 -2.02 -22.95
C GLU A 123 1.84 -1.18 -21.73
N TYR A 124 1.25 0.00 -21.93
CA TYR A 124 0.79 0.83 -20.82
C TYR A 124 -0.34 0.15 -20.04
N GLU A 125 -1.30 -0.47 -20.73
CA GLU A 125 -2.35 -1.25 -20.06
C GLU A 125 -1.77 -2.35 -19.16
N SER A 126 -0.70 -3.01 -19.61
CA SER A 126 0.00 -4.03 -18.83
C SER A 126 0.75 -3.43 -17.63
N LYS A 127 1.35 -2.25 -17.78
CA LYS A 127 2.06 -1.55 -16.69
C LYS A 127 1.09 -0.97 -15.64
N PHE A 128 -0.03 -0.39 -16.07
CA PHE A 128 -1.02 0.30 -15.22
C PHE A 128 -2.15 -0.60 -14.71
N TRP A 129 -1.89 -1.91 -14.58
CA TRP A 129 -2.88 -2.89 -14.13
C TRP A 129 -3.48 -2.53 -12.76
N SER A 130 -2.69 -1.99 -11.83
CA SER A 130 -3.16 -1.61 -10.49
C SER A 130 -4.16 -0.45 -10.54
N TRP A 131 -3.91 0.51 -11.44
CA TRP A 131 -4.85 1.62 -11.70
C TRP A 131 -6.16 1.11 -12.30
N PHE A 132 -6.08 0.20 -13.28
CA PHE A 132 -7.25 -0.42 -13.90
C PHE A 132 -8.18 -1.08 -12.88
N TYR A 133 -7.65 -1.99 -12.05
CA TYR A 133 -8.49 -2.66 -11.06
C TYR A 133 -9.02 -1.71 -10.00
N ARG A 134 -8.24 -0.71 -9.58
CA ARG A 134 -8.74 0.32 -8.65
C ARG A 134 -9.98 1.02 -9.19
N LYS A 135 -10.01 1.36 -10.49
CA LYS A 135 -11.19 2.02 -11.11
C LYS A 135 -12.46 1.17 -11.00
N ILE A 136 -12.34 -0.15 -11.06
CA ILE A 136 -13.47 -1.09 -10.94
C ILE A 136 -13.94 -1.22 -9.48
N GLN A 137 -13.02 -1.11 -8.53
CA GLN A 137 -13.28 -1.41 -7.12
C GLN A 137 -13.84 -0.25 -6.32
N GLY A 138 -13.46 0.99 -6.63
CA GLY A 138 -13.99 2.19 -5.98
C GLY A 138 -12.96 3.02 -5.22
N ALA A 139 -13.46 3.84 -4.29
CA ALA A 139 -12.72 4.98 -3.74
C ALA A 139 -11.73 4.60 -2.62
N ARG A 140 -10.50 4.25 -3.00
CA ARG A 140 -9.30 4.43 -2.15
C ARG A 140 -8.63 5.76 -2.52
N GLY A 141 -8.15 6.51 -1.52
CA GLY A 141 -7.50 7.81 -1.70
C GLY A 141 -6.03 7.70 -2.12
N ILE A 142 -5.35 6.62 -1.70
CA ILE A 142 -3.96 6.29 -2.03
C ILE A 142 -3.94 5.01 -2.85
N ILE A 143 -3.04 4.95 -3.82
CA ILE A 143 -2.73 3.71 -4.54
C ILE A 143 -1.22 3.61 -4.70
N THR A 144 -0.63 2.55 -4.18
CA THR A 144 0.76 2.21 -4.48
C THR A 144 0.84 1.64 -5.89
N ILE A 145 1.70 2.20 -6.73
CA ILE A 145 1.95 1.71 -8.09
C ILE A 145 3.34 1.07 -8.17
N ASN A 146 3.46 0.04 -9.00
CA ASN A 146 4.72 -0.69 -9.20
C ASN A 146 5.75 0.16 -9.96
N PRO A 147 7.05 -0.20 -9.88
CA PRO A 147 8.12 0.57 -10.51
C PRO A 147 7.90 0.84 -12.00
N GLU A 148 7.36 -0.12 -12.74
CA GLU A 148 7.11 -0.01 -14.18
C GLU A 148 6.01 1.01 -14.50
N ALA A 149 4.92 1.03 -13.70
CA ALA A 149 3.86 2.02 -13.83
C ALA A 149 4.38 3.44 -13.50
N ALA A 150 5.17 3.55 -12.44
CA ALA A 150 5.75 4.81 -12.02
C ALA A 150 6.70 5.38 -13.10
N GLN A 151 7.55 4.54 -13.69
CA GLN A 151 8.42 4.93 -14.82
C GLN A 151 7.61 5.39 -16.03
N ALA A 152 6.55 4.65 -16.39
CA ALA A 152 5.68 5.03 -17.50
C ALA A 152 4.94 6.36 -17.26
N LEU A 153 4.55 6.69 -16.02
CA LEU A 153 3.97 8.01 -15.73
C LEU A 153 4.98 9.14 -15.91
N VAL A 154 6.22 8.96 -15.45
CA VAL A 154 7.30 9.94 -15.69
C VAL A 154 7.52 10.13 -17.18
N GLU A 155 7.59 9.04 -17.94
CA GLU A 155 7.73 9.06 -19.39
C GLU A 155 6.59 9.82 -20.07
N LEU A 156 5.34 9.55 -19.69
CA LEU A 156 4.16 10.23 -20.23
C LEU A 156 4.16 11.73 -19.91
N LEU A 157 4.54 12.11 -18.68
CA LEU A 157 4.66 13.52 -18.29
C LEU A 157 5.69 14.25 -19.16
N VAL A 158 6.85 13.64 -19.39
CA VAL A 158 7.90 14.18 -20.26
C VAL A 158 7.44 14.26 -21.71
N LYS A 159 6.81 13.21 -22.24
CA LYS A 159 6.28 13.20 -23.62
C LYS A 159 5.27 14.32 -23.87
N MET A 160 4.45 14.64 -22.87
CA MET A 160 3.43 15.68 -22.99
C MET A 160 3.96 17.11 -22.84
N ASN A 161 4.98 17.29 -22.00
CA ASN A 161 5.44 18.63 -21.63
C ASN A 161 6.82 18.98 -22.22
N GLY A 162 7.54 18.02 -22.79
CA GLY A 162 8.94 18.14 -23.20
C GLY A 162 9.91 18.10 -22.00
N ASN A 163 9.70 18.98 -21.02
CA ASN A 163 10.52 19.09 -19.82
C ASN A 163 9.70 19.55 -18.61
N ALA A 164 10.24 19.32 -17.41
CA ALA A 164 9.73 19.96 -16.21
C ALA A 164 10.12 21.44 -16.20
N ILE A 165 9.29 22.27 -15.57
CA ILE A 165 9.60 23.69 -15.32
C ILE A 165 9.94 23.91 -13.84
N ASN A 166 10.40 25.13 -13.53
CA ASN A 166 10.67 25.54 -12.16
C ASN A 166 9.41 25.38 -11.29
N LYS A 167 9.63 24.95 -10.06
CA LYS A 167 8.60 24.87 -9.03
C LYS A 167 7.89 26.25 -8.92
N PRO A 168 6.57 26.31 -9.11
CA PRO A 168 5.83 27.56 -8.96
C PRO A 168 6.01 28.17 -7.55
N PRO A 169 6.17 29.50 -7.44
CA PRO A 169 6.49 30.18 -6.17
C PRO A 169 5.38 30.06 -5.12
N GLN A 170 4.14 29.83 -5.54
CA GLN A 170 3.01 29.60 -4.64
C GLN A 170 3.04 28.25 -3.92
N ILE A 171 3.86 27.28 -4.35
CA ILE A 171 3.97 25.98 -3.69
C ILE A 171 4.83 26.11 -2.44
N GLN A 172 4.19 26.07 -1.29
CA GLN A 172 4.81 26.24 0.03
C GLN A 172 4.92 24.91 0.78
N SER A 173 5.64 24.94 1.90
CA SER A 173 5.68 23.83 2.85
C SER A 173 4.39 23.74 3.66
N TYR A 174 4.16 22.59 4.28
CA TYR A 174 3.01 22.37 5.13
C TYR A 174 2.89 23.42 6.25
N PRO A 175 1.75 24.12 6.37
CA PRO A 175 1.65 25.29 7.25
C PRO A 175 1.39 24.94 8.72
N SER A 176 0.85 23.75 9.03
CA SER A 176 0.44 23.39 10.39
C SER A 176 1.56 22.72 11.20
N LYS A 177 1.57 23.02 12.50
CA LYS A 177 2.44 22.38 13.49
C LYS A 177 1.73 21.33 14.34
N ASN A 178 0.41 21.18 14.20
CA ASN A 178 -0.44 20.31 15.03
C ASN A 178 -0.40 18.83 14.61
N LYS A 179 0.82 18.29 14.47
CA LYS A 179 1.03 16.93 13.98
C LYS A 179 0.97 15.93 15.13
N VAL A 180 -0.05 15.09 15.16
CA VAL A 180 -0.15 13.96 16.08
C VAL A 180 0.39 12.71 15.40
N LYS A 181 1.32 12.00 16.02
CA LYS A 181 1.84 10.74 15.47
C LYS A 181 0.72 9.71 15.40
N ILE A 182 0.60 9.02 14.26
CA ILE A 182 -0.35 7.92 14.11
C ILE A 182 0.15 6.71 14.92
N THR A 183 -0.72 6.18 15.77
CA THR A 183 -0.53 4.97 16.56
C THR A 183 -1.64 3.96 16.25
N LEU A 184 -1.38 2.69 16.53
CA LEU A 184 -2.35 1.59 16.35
C LEU A 184 -2.75 1.04 17.72
N PRO A 185 -4.02 0.62 17.92
CA PRO A 185 -4.51 0.10 19.20
C PRO A 185 -4.01 -1.33 19.43
N LEU A 186 -2.82 -1.44 20.05
CA LEU A 186 -2.14 -2.69 20.42
C LEU A 186 -2.05 -2.86 21.95
N ASP A 187 -2.96 -2.23 22.68
CA ASP A 187 -3.04 -2.21 24.15
C ASP A 187 -3.46 -3.54 24.79
N ARG A 188 -3.78 -4.56 23.98
CA ARG A 188 -4.17 -5.89 24.45
C ARG A 188 -3.31 -6.98 23.84
N ASP A 189 -2.64 -7.74 24.70
CA ASP A 189 -1.88 -8.93 24.31
C ASP A 189 -2.75 -10.01 23.63
N GLY A 190 -2.11 -10.87 22.84
CA GLY A 190 -2.73 -11.94 22.08
C GLY A 190 -3.13 -11.52 20.67
N LYS A 191 -4.36 -11.02 20.47
CA LYS A 191 -4.93 -10.72 19.15
C LYS A 191 -5.20 -9.23 18.95
N VAL A 192 -4.97 -8.75 17.73
CA VAL A 192 -5.45 -7.43 17.30
C VAL A 192 -6.98 -7.35 17.39
N TYR A 193 -7.52 -6.15 17.52
CA TYR A 193 -8.98 -5.93 17.57
C TYR A 193 -9.65 -6.17 16.21
N LEU A 194 -8.98 -5.82 15.11
CA LEU A 194 -9.47 -5.89 13.74
C LEU A 194 -8.30 -6.24 12.81
N GLU A 195 -8.58 -6.95 11.73
CA GLU A 195 -7.58 -7.35 10.73
C GLU A 195 -6.88 -6.15 10.07
N ASP A 196 -7.59 -5.03 9.91
CA ASP A 196 -7.02 -3.78 9.41
C ASP A 196 -5.84 -3.27 10.27
N ILE A 197 -5.83 -3.55 11.58
CA ILE A 197 -4.72 -3.19 12.47
C ILE A 197 -3.50 -4.05 12.18
N LEU A 198 -3.69 -5.36 11.97
CA LEU A 198 -2.61 -6.27 11.58
C LEU A 198 -2.00 -5.84 10.24
N ARG A 199 -2.85 -5.50 9.25
CA ARG A 199 -2.40 -5.02 7.94
C ARG A 199 -1.66 -3.69 8.04
N ALA A 200 -2.20 -2.73 8.80
CA ALA A 200 -1.61 -1.41 9.00
C ALA A 200 -0.26 -1.51 9.70
N TRP A 201 -0.16 -2.34 10.74
CA TRP A 201 1.09 -2.57 11.45
C TRP A 201 2.12 -3.23 10.53
N LEU A 202 1.72 -4.26 9.78
CA LEU A 202 2.65 -5.01 8.94
C LEU A 202 3.20 -4.13 7.81
N ILE A 203 2.35 -3.38 7.11
CA ILE A 203 2.81 -2.48 6.03
C ILE A 203 3.66 -1.31 6.55
N ALA A 204 3.46 -0.88 7.80
CA ALA A 204 4.28 0.15 8.44
C ALA A 204 5.70 -0.33 8.78
N ASN A 205 5.88 -1.63 9.05
CA ASN A 205 7.14 -2.20 9.54
C ASN A 205 7.82 -3.17 8.56
N ILE A 206 7.20 -3.49 7.42
CA ILE A 206 7.64 -4.55 6.49
C ILE A 206 9.08 -4.39 5.97
N ASP A 207 9.63 -3.19 5.97
CA ASP A 207 10.99 -2.85 5.54
C ASP A 207 11.92 -2.46 6.70
N ASP A 208 11.55 -2.78 7.94
CA ASP A 208 12.46 -2.67 9.08
C ASP A 208 13.52 -3.77 9.02
N ALA A 209 14.79 -3.36 8.89
CA ALA A 209 15.95 -4.24 8.79
C ALA A 209 16.32 -4.90 10.12
N MET A 210 15.88 -4.33 11.25
CA MET A 210 16.16 -4.84 12.60
C MET A 210 15.14 -5.89 13.07
N ARG A 211 14.14 -6.20 12.23
CA ARG A 211 13.06 -7.13 12.54
C ARG A 211 13.32 -8.51 11.95
N ASP A 212 14.03 -9.33 12.73
CA ASP A 212 14.40 -10.70 12.35
C ASP A 212 13.19 -11.56 11.96
N ASP A 213 12.07 -11.41 12.68
CA ASP A 213 10.82 -12.10 12.38
C ASP A 213 10.23 -11.72 11.00
N LEU A 214 10.31 -10.44 10.64
CA LEU A 214 9.92 -9.97 9.30
C LEU A 214 10.94 -10.38 8.23
N ARG A 215 12.23 -10.44 8.57
CA ARG A 215 13.27 -10.96 7.66
C ARG A 215 13.10 -12.45 7.41
N GLU A 216 12.68 -13.23 8.40
CA GLU A 216 12.36 -14.66 8.22
C GLU A 216 11.14 -14.84 7.29
N MET A 217 10.15 -13.95 7.42
CA MET A 217 8.96 -13.99 6.58
C MET A 217 9.24 -13.58 5.14
N PHE A 218 9.83 -12.40 4.94
CA PHE A 218 9.97 -11.76 3.63
C PHE A 218 11.36 -11.86 3.02
N GLY A 219 12.40 -12.15 3.79
CA GLY A 219 13.80 -12.08 3.37
C GLY A 219 14.44 -10.71 3.66
N PRO A 220 15.67 -10.49 3.18
CA PRO A 220 16.42 -9.27 3.46
C PRO A 220 15.73 -8.00 2.93
N VAL A 221 15.87 -6.87 3.64
CA VAL A 221 15.22 -5.60 3.25
C VAL A 221 15.74 -5.10 1.91
N GLU A 222 17.03 -5.26 1.63
CA GLU A 222 17.65 -4.83 0.38
C GLU A 222 17.06 -5.51 -0.86
N ASP A 223 16.42 -6.67 -0.70
CA ASP A 223 15.75 -7.35 -1.79
C ASP A 223 14.31 -6.82 -1.98
N LEU A 224 13.71 -6.11 -1.01
CA LEU A 224 12.35 -5.55 -1.13
C LEU A 224 12.31 -4.36 -2.09
N GLU A 225 11.99 -4.63 -3.35
CA GLU A 225 11.88 -3.60 -4.39
C GLU A 225 10.60 -2.76 -4.25
N TRP A 226 9.51 -3.42 -3.89
CA TRP A 226 8.18 -2.85 -3.85
C TRP A 226 7.28 -3.66 -2.93
N PHE A 227 6.38 -2.98 -2.22
CA PHE A 227 5.30 -3.62 -1.48
C PHE A 227 4.08 -2.71 -1.41
N ALA A 228 2.90 -3.31 -1.29
CA ALA A 228 1.66 -2.59 -1.10
C ALA A 228 0.65 -3.43 -0.32
N ASN A 229 -0.26 -2.75 0.38
CA ASN A 229 -1.41 -3.37 1.02
C ASN A 229 -2.67 -3.24 0.14
N ASN A 230 -3.68 -4.06 0.42
CA ASN A 230 -4.99 -4.00 -0.21
C ASN A 230 -4.92 -3.89 -1.76
N VAL A 231 -4.14 -4.77 -2.37
CA VAL A 231 -3.81 -4.69 -3.79
C VAL A 231 -4.98 -5.18 -4.63
N PRO A 232 -5.56 -4.33 -5.50
CA PRO A 232 -6.72 -4.71 -6.31
C PRO A 232 -6.28 -5.64 -7.44
N TYR A 233 -6.89 -6.81 -7.55
CA TYR A 233 -6.39 -7.83 -8.50
C TYR A 233 -7.48 -8.47 -9.39
N HIS A 234 -8.77 -8.28 -9.07
CA HIS A 234 -9.84 -8.92 -9.83
C HIS A 234 -11.08 -8.03 -10.00
N VAL A 235 -11.82 -8.25 -11.09
CA VAL A 235 -13.07 -7.52 -11.42
C VAL A 235 -14.19 -7.77 -10.42
N THR A 236 -14.13 -8.85 -9.65
CA THR A 236 -15.06 -9.17 -8.55
C THR A 236 -14.77 -8.40 -7.26
N ARG A 237 -13.94 -7.35 -7.34
CA ARG A 237 -13.60 -6.46 -6.22
C ARG A 237 -12.92 -7.14 -5.02
N LYS A 238 -12.08 -8.13 -5.30
CA LYS A 238 -11.22 -8.79 -4.32
C LYS A 238 -9.82 -8.16 -4.31
N ASN A 239 -9.21 -8.16 -3.13
CA ASN A 239 -7.89 -7.58 -2.88
C ASN A 239 -6.96 -8.61 -2.25
N ILE A 240 -5.70 -8.55 -2.65
CA ILE A 240 -4.60 -9.22 -1.94
C ILE A 240 -4.26 -8.35 -0.74
N ASP A 241 -4.12 -8.93 0.45
CA ASP A 241 -3.89 -8.12 1.65
C ASP A 241 -2.55 -7.41 1.61
N ILE A 242 -1.47 -8.14 1.26
CA ILE A 242 -0.15 -7.57 0.99
C ILE A 242 0.50 -8.31 -0.18
N LEU A 243 1.13 -7.55 -1.07
CA LEU A 243 1.96 -8.07 -2.17
C LEU A 243 3.33 -7.41 -2.13
N CYS A 244 4.40 -8.21 -2.23
CA CYS A 244 5.78 -7.71 -2.27
C CYS A 244 6.54 -8.25 -3.48
N TYR A 245 7.39 -7.43 -4.07
CA TYR A 245 8.33 -7.80 -5.12
C TYR A 245 9.74 -7.84 -4.56
N HIS A 246 10.46 -8.91 -4.88
CA HIS A 246 11.81 -9.12 -4.40
C HIS A 246 12.79 -9.16 -5.56
N LYS A 247 13.78 -8.28 -5.53
CA LYS A 247 14.77 -8.09 -6.58
C LYS A 247 16.15 -7.96 -5.99
N SER A 248 17.09 -8.73 -6.52
CA SER A 248 18.47 -8.68 -6.05
C SER A 248 19.44 -8.63 -7.22
N VAL A 249 20.53 -7.91 -7.03
CA VAL A 249 21.72 -7.94 -7.90
C VAL A 249 22.78 -8.92 -7.40
N ARG A 250 22.70 -9.33 -6.12
CA ARG A 250 23.78 -10.06 -5.45
C ARG A 250 23.99 -11.47 -5.99
N TYR A 251 22.93 -12.11 -6.49
CA TYR A 251 22.99 -13.50 -6.94
C TYR A 251 23.65 -13.67 -8.32
N THR A 252 23.64 -12.64 -9.17
CA THR A 252 24.07 -12.77 -10.58
C THR A 252 24.89 -11.59 -11.11
N GLY A 253 25.03 -10.50 -10.33
CA GLY A 253 25.53 -9.21 -10.81
C GLY A 253 24.51 -8.41 -11.64
N PHE A 254 23.38 -9.02 -12.02
CA PHE A 254 22.29 -8.39 -12.76
C PHE A 254 21.05 -8.24 -11.89
N PRO A 255 20.32 -7.11 -12.01
CA PRO A 255 19.11 -6.88 -11.23
C PRO A 255 17.99 -7.84 -11.64
N LEU A 256 17.76 -8.91 -10.87
CA LEU A 256 16.76 -9.93 -11.15
C LEU A 256 15.65 -9.92 -10.09
N ARG A 257 14.40 -9.70 -10.52
CA ARG A 257 13.22 -9.95 -9.68
C ARG A 257 13.00 -11.45 -9.62
N TYR A 258 13.17 -12.04 -8.44
CA TYR A 258 13.24 -13.50 -8.26
C TYR A 258 12.10 -14.06 -7.41
N LYS A 259 11.37 -13.20 -6.70
CA LYS A 259 10.28 -13.65 -5.82
C LYS A 259 9.16 -12.62 -5.71
N PHE A 260 7.93 -13.12 -5.60
CA PHE A 260 6.73 -12.38 -5.21
C PHE A 260 6.18 -12.97 -3.91
N SER A 261 6.06 -12.17 -2.85
CA SER A 261 5.38 -12.61 -1.62
C SER A 261 3.93 -12.20 -1.68
N VAL A 262 3.03 -13.18 -1.63
CA VAL A 262 1.57 -12.99 -1.62
C VAL A 262 1.07 -13.32 -0.24
N VAL A 263 0.48 -12.35 0.44
CA VAL A 263 0.07 -12.48 1.84
C VAL A 263 -1.44 -12.39 1.97
N GLU A 264 -2.01 -13.35 2.69
CA GLU A 264 -3.37 -13.29 3.23
C GLU A 264 -3.27 -13.18 4.75
N LEU A 265 -4.03 -12.25 5.33
CA LEU A 265 -4.07 -11.98 6.75
C LEU A 265 -5.37 -12.52 7.34
N LYS A 266 -5.29 -13.10 8.54
CA LYS A 266 -6.46 -13.44 9.35
C LYS A 266 -6.27 -12.94 10.76
N ARG A 267 -7.23 -12.18 11.26
CA ARG A 267 -7.25 -11.82 12.69
C ARG A 267 -7.31 -13.06 13.59
N ASP A 268 -8.11 -14.05 13.23
CA ASP A 268 -8.41 -15.21 14.07
C ASP A 268 -7.69 -16.48 13.58
N THR A 269 -8.21 -17.65 13.96
CA THR A 269 -7.69 -18.94 13.50
C THR A 269 -8.04 -19.15 12.03
N ALA A 270 -7.04 -19.30 11.18
CA ALA A 270 -7.25 -19.53 9.76
C ALA A 270 -7.71 -20.98 9.46
N ASP A 271 -8.48 -21.12 8.38
CA ASP A 271 -9.07 -22.37 7.92
C ASP A 271 -8.65 -22.75 6.48
N SER A 272 -9.25 -23.82 5.94
CA SER A 272 -8.96 -24.29 4.58
C SER A 272 -9.46 -23.35 3.47
N ASN A 273 -10.47 -22.53 3.72
CA ASN A 273 -10.95 -21.53 2.76
C ASN A 273 -9.91 -20.41 2.61
N ASP A 274 -9.29 -19.99 3.71
CA ASP A 274 -8.22 -18.98 3.69
C ASP A 274 -7.02 -19.46 2.85
N VAL A 275 -6.62 -20.73 3.00
CA VAL A 275 -5.60 -21.35 2.14
C VAL A 275 -6.02 -21.33 0.66
N SER A 276 -7.30 -21.58 0.37
CA SER A 276 -7.81 -21.59 -1.00
C SER A 276 -7.79 -20.20 -1.63
N GLN A 277 -8.15 -19.19 -0.83
CA GLN A 277 -8.12 -17.79 -1.20
C GLN A 277 -6.70 -17.35 -1.55
N LEU A 278 -5.74 -17.66 -0.66
CA LEU A 278 -4.32 -17.38 -0.87
C LEU A 278 -3.76 -18.05 -2.13
N ILE A 279 -4.11 -19.31 -2.42
CA ILE A 279 -3.72 -19.99 -3.66
C ILE A 279 -4.31 -19.27 -4.88
N GLY A 280 -5.57 -18.84 -4.81
CA GLY A 280 -6.21 -18.08 -5.88
C GLY A 280 -5.48 -16.78 -6.20
N TYR A 281 -5.04 -16.06 -5.16
CA TYR A 281 -4.25 -14.84 -5.31
C TYR A 281 -2.89 -15.14 -5.93
N SER A 282 -2.25 -16.21 -5.46
CA SER A 282 -0.93 -16.64 -5.92
C SER A 282 -0.94 -17.06 -7.39
N LYS A 283 -1.99 -17.76 -7.84
CA LYS A 283 -2.21 -18.09 -9.26
C LYS A 283 -2.36 -16.85 -10.13
N TRP A 284 -3.09 -15.84 -9.65
CA TRP A 284 -3.24 -14.59 -10.39
C TRP A 284 -1.90 -13.84 -10.47
N VAL A 285 -1.14 -13.76 -9.38
CA VAL A 285 0.19 -13.13 -9.38
C VAL A 285 1.13 -13.86 -10.33
N ALA A 286 1.16 -15.20 -10.29
CA ALA A 286 1.96 -16.00 -11.20
C ALA A 286 1.63 -15.67 -12.67
N GLY A 287 0.36 -15.76 -13.05
CA GLY A 287 -0.06 -15.55 -14.44
C GLY A 287 0.05 -14.10 -14.93
N ARG A 288 -0.18 -13.11 -14.05
CA ARG A 288 -0.21 -11.70 -14.44
C ARG A 288 1.12 -10.97 -14.29
N LEU A 289 1.88 -11.28 -13.24
CA LEU A 289 3.05 -10.49 -12.83
C LEU A 289 4.36 -11.26 -12.94
N ALA A 290 4.32 -12.59 -12.84
CA ALA A 290 5.51 -13.43 -12.81
C ALA A 290 5.71 -14.28 -14.07
N GLY A 291 5.14 -13.89 -15.22
CA GLY A 291 5.34 -14.60 -16.48
C GLY A 291 4.85 -16.06 -16.48
N SER A 292 3.90 -16.41 -15.62
CA SER A 292 3.44 -17.79 -15.33
C SER A 292 4.44 -18.68 -14.58
N GLU A 293 5.52 -18.12 -14.03
CA GLU A 293 6.51 -18.84 -13.23
C GLU A 293 6.02 -18.98 -11.78
N ILE A 294 5.24 -20.03 -11.51
CA ILE A 294 4.66 -20.32 -10.17
C ILE A 294 5.72 -20.41 -9.07
N GLU A 295 6.93 -20.90 -9.41
CA GLU A 295 8.03 -21.08 -8.46
C GLU A 295 8.69 -19.78 -8.00
N THR A 296 8.32 -18.65 -8.59
CA THR A 296 8.73 -17.32 -8.08
C THR A 296 7.73 -16.79 -7.04
N VAL A 297 6.56 -17.40 -6.90
CA VAL A 297 5.53 -16.93 -5.97
C VAL A 297 5.66 -17.67 -4.65
N GLN A 298 5.79 -16.91 -3.55
CA GLN A 298 5.74 -17.43 -2.18
C GLN A 298 4.39 -17.04 -1.56
N PRO A 299 3.45 -17.99 -1.41
CA PRO A 299 2.25 -17.78 -0.63
C PRO A 299 2.60 -17.75 0.87
N ILE A 300 2.03 -16.78 1.59
CA ILE A 300 2.20 -16.58 3.04
C ILE A 300 0.82 -16.38 3.67
N LEU A 301 0.44 -17.24 4.61
CA LEU A 301 -0.78 -17.09 5.40
C LEU A 301 -0.40 -16.66 6.82
N VAL A 302 -0.84 -15.46 7.20
CA VAL A 302 -0.58 -14.90 8.54
C VAL A 302 -1.85 -14.97 9.37
N ALA A 303 -1.82 -15.63 10.52
CA ALA A 303 -3.00 -15.80 11.37
C ALA A 303 -2.65 -15.86 12.85
N PHE A 304 -3.63 -15.70 13.75
CA PHE A 304 -3.37 -15.90 15.17
C PHE A 304 -3.11 -17.37 15.51
N ASP A 305 -3.75 -18.27 14.76
CA ASP A 305 -3.53 -19.72 14.82
C ASP A 305 -4.03 -20.38 13.52
N PHE A 306 -3.81 -21.68 13.37
CA PHE A 306 -4.20 -22.45 12.17
C PHE A 306 -4.88 -23.74 12.57
N ASN A 307 -6.08 -23.99 12.03
CA ASN A 307 -6.76 -25.26 12.30
C ASN A 307 -6.13 -26.42 11.49
N LYS A 308 -6.43 -27.66 11.90
CA LYS A 308 -5.91 -28.87 11.25
C LYS A 308 -6.24 -28.95 9.75
N ARG A 309 -7.41 -28.45 9.34
CA ARG A 309 -7.84 -28.48 7.92
C ARG A 309 -7.01 -27.52 7.07
N ALA A 310 -6.64 -26.35 7.60
CA ALA A 310 -5.75 -25.41 6.93
C ALA A 310 -4.38 -26.06 6.68
N LYS A 311 -3.78 -26.66 7.72
CA LYS A 311 -2.48 -27.35 7.65
C LYS A 311 -2.49 -28.49 6.63
N VAL A 312 -3.48 -29.39 6.72
CA VAL A 312 -3.63 -30.50 5.78
C VAL A 312 -3.79 -30.00 4.34
N LYS A 313 -4.58 -28.95 4.11
CA LYS A 313 -4.76 -28.39 2.77
C LYS A 313 -3.49 -27.77 2.22
N ALA A 314 -2.77 -27.01 3.04
CA ALA A 314 -1.51 -26.39 2.65
C ALA A 314 -0.44 -27.45 2.33
N LYS A 315 -0.32 -28.49 3.15
CA LYS A 315 0.59 -29.63 2.92
C LYS A 315 0.30 -30.39 1.63
N ASN A 316 -0.98 -30.54 1.29
CA ASN A 316 -1.42 -31.22 0.07
C ASN A 316 -1.53 -30.28 -1.14
N SER A 317 -1.12 -29.01 -1.01
CA SER A 317 -1.20 -28.05 -2.11
C SER A 317 -0.12 -28.34 -3.14
N ASP A 318 -0.51 -28.45 -4.41
CA ASP A 318 0.34 -28.64 -5.57
C ASP A 318 0.68 -27.32 -6.29
N PHE A 319 0.56 -26.19 -5.59
CA PHE A 319 0.70 -24.87 -6.19
C PHE A 319 2.14 -24.55 -6.61
N SER A 320 3.11 -24.91 -5.78
CA SER A 320 4.55 -24.69 -6.01
C SER A 320 5.37 -25.59 -5.10
N GLU A 321 6.60 -25.94 -5.51
CA GLU A 321 7.53 -26.74 -4.69
C GLU A 321 7.92 -26.03 -3.38
N ARG A 322 7.88 -24.69 -3.36
CA ARG A 322 8.12 -23.87 -2.15
C ARG A 322 7.10 -24.06 -1.03
N GLY A 323 5.94 -24.64 -1.33
CA GLY A 323 4.82 -24.74 -0.39
C GLY A 323 4.27 -23.39 0.07
N ILE A 324 3.35 -23.45 1.03
CA ILE A 324 2.72 -22.27 1.64
C ILE A 324 3.36 -22.03 2.99
N LYS A 325 3.84 -20.80 3.24
CA LYS A 325 4.41 -20.43 4.54
C LYS A 325 3.28 -20.05 5.51
N PHE A 326 3.17 -20.74 6.64
CA PHE A 326 2.27 -20.33 7.73
C PHE A 326 3.06 -19.48 8.72
N VAL A 327 2.49 -18.35 9.10
CA VAL A 327 3.11 -17.42 10.05
C VAL A 327 2.10 -17.08 11.14
N ARG A 328 2.42 -17.44 12.37
CA ARG A 328 1.62 -17.07 13.52
C ARG A 328 2.00 -15.66 13.96
N TYR A 329 1.01 -14.82 14.21
CA TYR A 329 1.22 -13.52 14.84
C TYR A 329 0.73 -13.53 16.30
N GLU A 330 1.35 -12.69 17.14
CA GLU A 330 0.92 -12.41 18.50
C GLU A 330 1.12 -10.93 18.82
N VAL A 331 0.12 -10.28 19.41
CA VAL A 331 0.28 -8.95 20.00
C VAL A 331 0.93 -9.12 21.37
N LYS A 332 2.03 -8.41 21.62
CA LYS A 332 2.73 -8.47 22.91
C LYS A 332 3.39 -7.13 23.20
N ASN A 333 3.12 -6.58 24.39
CA ASN A 333 3.74 -5.34 24.86
C ASN A 333 3.60 -4.16 23.88
N GLY A 334 2.44 -4.02 23.23
CA GLY A 334 2.20 -2.93 22.27
C GLY A 334 2.83 -3.13 20.88
N ASP A 335 3.35 -4.33 20.59
CA ASP A 335 3.92 -4.69 19.29
C ASP A 335 3.30 -5.98 18.71
N ILE A 336 3.56 -6.29 17.45
CA ILE A 336 3.17 -7.56 16.82
C ILE A 336 4.41 -8.38 16.48
N LEU A 337 4.50 -9.59 17.01
CA LEU A 337 5.57 -10.54 16.75
C LEU A 337 5.11 -11.63 15.78
N PHE A 338 6.01 -12.10 14.92
CA PHE A 338 5.74 -13.17 13.95
C PHE A 338 6.61 -14.40 14.21
N SER A 339 6.05 -15.58 13.95
CA SER A 339 6.79 -16.85 14.00
C SER A 339 6.36 -17.76 12.87
N VAL A 340 7.31 -18.29 12.11
CA VAL A 340 7.01 -19.28 11.07
C VAL A 340 6.60 -20.60 11.74
N VAL A 341 5.55 -21.22 11.20
CA VAL A 341 4.98 -22.46 11.72
C VAL A 341 5.13 -23.56 10.69
N GLU A 342 5.53 -24.76 11.14
CA GLU A 342 5.53 -25.95 10.30
C GLU A 342 4.10 -26.36 9.90
N VAL A 343 3.95 -26.72 8.62
CA VAL A 343 2.68 -27.05 7.97
C VAL A 343 2.38 -28.54 7.98
#